data_AF-A0A2L2XHH0-F1
#
_entry.id   AF-A0A2L2XHH0-F1
#
_cell.length_a   1.000
_cell.length_b   1.000
_cell.length_c   1.000
_cell.angle_alpha   90.00
_cell.angle_beta   90.00
_cell.angle_gamma   90.00
#
_symmetry.space_group_name_H-M   'P 1'
#
loop_
_entity.id
_entity.type
_entity.pdbx_description
1 polymer ?
#
loop_
_entity_poly.entity_id
_entity_poly.type
_entity_poly.pdbx_seq_one_letter_code
_entity_poly.pdbx_strand_id
1 'polypeptide(L)' 'MIALAMEGIKEVEKVVDHVMHIPTTHPVLAPILSVVPLQLLAYRMAVARGSDLDQPRNLAKSVTVE' A
#
# COMPACT_ATOMS: atom_id res chain seq x y z
N MET A 1 2.73 -6.74 13.13
CA MET A 1 3.63 -6.30 12.05
C MET A 1 3.14 -6.86 10.72
N ILE A 2 3.06 -6.03 9.68
CA ILE A 2 2.67 -6.44 8.32
C ILE A 2 3.89 -6.27 7.42
N ALA A 3 4.15 -7.24 6.54
CA ALA A 3 5.19 -7.12 5.50
C ALA A 3 4.60 -7.24 4.09
N LEU A 4 5.34 -6.69 3.14
CA LEU A 4 5.14 -6.88 1.72
C LEU A 4 6.30 -7.69 1.16
N ALA A 5 6.00 -8.75 0.41
CA ALA A 5 7.02 -9.62 -0.17
C ALA A 5 6.63 -10.07 -1.57
N MET A 6 7.61 -10.52 -2.35
CA MET A 6 7.34 -11.21 -3.60
C MET A 6 6.95 -12.66 -3.33
N GLU A 7 6.09 -13.21 -4.18
CA GLU A 7 5.79 -14.63 -4.22
C GLU A 7 7.08 -15.46 -4.20
N GLY A 8 7.12 -16.45 -3.31
CA GLY A 8 8.28 -17.32 -3.10
C GLY A 8 9.18 -16.92 -1.92
N ILE A 9 9.12 -15.67 -1.42
CA ILE A 9 9.88 -15.23 -0.26
C ILE A 9 9.10 -15.53 1.02
N LYS A 10 9.40 -16.66 1.67
CA LYS A 10 8.66 -17.18 2.84
C LYS A 10 9.35 -16.90 4.17
N GLU A 11 10.62 -16.51 4.14
CA GLU A 11 11.43 -16.25 5.34
C GLU A 11 10.81 -15.16 6.21
N VAL A 12 10.16 -14.18 5.58
CA VAL A 12 9.49 -13.06 6.25
C VAL A 12 8.30 -13.50 7.11
N GLU A 13 7.62 -14.60 6.76
CA GLU A 13 6.47 -15.13 7.51
C GLU A 13 6.84 -15.55 8.95
N LYS A 14 8.13 -15.77 9.22
CA LYS A 14 8.63 -16.15 10.56
C LYS A 14 8.71 -14.97 11.54
N VAL A 15 8.66 -13.73 11.04
CA VAL A 15 8.92 -12.53 11.84
C VAL A 15 7.78 -11.52 11.82
N VAL A 16 6.72 -11.75 11.04
CA VAL A 16 5.56 -10.85 10.92
C VAL A 16 4.25 -11.60 11.16
N ASP A 17 3.18 -10.87 11.50
CA ASP A 17 1.85 -11.45 11.70
C ASP A 17 1.12 -11.69 10.37
N HIS A 18 1.36 -10.81 9.38
CA HIS A 18 0.71 -10.88 8.08
C HIS A 18 1.68 -10.50 6.95
N VAL A 19 1.59 -11.24 5.84
CA VAL A 19 2.35 -10.96 4.62
C VAL A 19 1.37 -10.71 3.48
N MET A 20 1.57 -9.60 2.76
CA MET A 20 0.93 -9.34 1.48
C MET A 20 1.92 -9.69 0.37
N HIS A 21 1.58 -10.70 -0.44
CA HIS A 21 2.42 -11.15 -1.55
C HIS A 21 2.07 -10.38 -2.83
N ILE A 22 3.09 -9.93 -3.55
CA ILE A 22 3.00 -9.45 -4.93
C ILE A 22 3.65 -10.46 -5.88
N PRO A 23 3.24 -10.52 -7.16
CA PRO A 23 3.88 -11.40 -8.13
C PRO A 23 5.39 -11.18 -8.19
N THR A 24 6.15 -12.26 -8.39
CA THR A 24 7.58 -12.15 -8.64
C THR A 24 7.80 -11.27 -9.87
N THR A 25 8.63 -10.23 -9.74
CA THR A 25 8.94 -9.30 -10.82
C THR A 25 10.40 -8.88 -10.76
N HIS A 26 10.86 -8.16 -11.78
CA HIS A 26 12.19 -7.58 -11.79
C HIS A 26 12.35 -6.60 -10.60
N PRO A 27 13.47 -6.61 -9.84
CA PRO A 27 13.63 -5.77 -8.66
C PRO A 27 13.38 -4.28 -8.90
N VAL A 28 13.76 -3.77 -10.09
CA VAL A 28 13.51 -2.36 -10.50
C VAL A 28 12.01 -2.05 -10.65
N LEU A 29 11.17 -3.03 -10.97
CA LEU A 29 9.72 -2.88 -11.12
C LEU A 29 8.96 -3.17 -9.82
N ALA A 30 9.62 -3.77 -8.82
CA ALA A 30 9.02 -4.07 -7.52
C ALA A 30 8.38 -2.85 -6.84
N PRO A 31 8.97 -1.64 -6.87
CA PRO A 31 8.35 -0.45 -6.29
C PRO A 31 7.03 -0.04 -6.95
N ILE A 32 6.82 -0.36 -8.23
CA ILE A 32 5.57 -0.02 -8.93
C ILE A 32 4.48 -0.98 -8.48
N LEU A 33 4.75 -2.28 -8.45
CA LEU A 33 3.78 -3.28 -8.01
C LEU A 33 3.46 -3.18 -6.52
N SER A 34 4.42 -2.76 -5.68
CA SER A 34 4.19 -2.59 -4.24
C SER A 34 3.20 -1.48 -3.90
N VAL A 35 3.04 -0.48 -4.78
CA VAL A 35 2.10 0.63 -4.56
C VAL A 35 0.65 0.15 -4.57
N VAL A 36 0.30 -0.83 -5.41
CA VAL A 36 -1.08 -1.33 -5.56
C VAL A 36 -1.67 -1.85 -4.23
N PRO A 37 -1.06 -2.82 -3.53
CA PRO A 37 -1.59 -3.30 -2.25
C PRO A 37 -1.58 -2.22 -1.16
N LEU A 38 -0.61 -1.29 -1.18
CA LEU A 38 -0.57 -0.18 -0.22
C LEU A 38 -1.70 0.82 -0.45
N GLN A 39 -2.03 1.14 -1.70
CA GLN A 39 -3.19 1.97 -2.06
C GLN A 39 -4.49 1.29 -1.64
N LEU A 40 -4.64 -0.01 -1.89
CA LEU A 40 -5.82 -0.78 -1.46
C LEU A 40 -5.96 -0.85 0.06
N LEU A 41 -4.85 -0.99 0.78
CA LEU A 41 -4.83 -0.95 2.25
C LEU A 41 -5.33 0.41 2.76
N ALA A 42 -4.76 1.51 2.24
CA ALA A 42 -5.16 2.87 2.62
C ALA A 42 -6.65 3.12 2.32
N TYR A 43 -7.11 2.74 1.12
CA TYR A 43 -8.51 2.84 0.73
C TYR A 43 -9.43 2.10 1.70
N ARG A 44 -9.15 0.81 1.97
CA ARG A 44 -9.97 -0.01 2.88
C ARG A 44 -9.99 0.55 4.30
N MET A 45 -8.86 1.06 4.78
CA MET A 45 -8.79 1.71 6.10
C MET A 45 -9.64 2.97 6.15
N ALA A 46 -9.59 3.82 5.12
CA ALA A 46 -10.40 5.03 5.06
C ALA A 46 -11.90 4.73 4.93
N VAL A 47 -12.30 3.73 4.12
CA VAL A 47 -13.69 3.22 4.09
C VAL A 47 -14.13 2.74 5.48
N ALA A 48 -13.33 1.89 6.13
CA ALA A 48 -13.66 1.35 7.45
C ALA A 48 -13.78 2.44 8.53
N ARG A 49 -13.05 3.55 8.38
CA ARG A 49 -13.10 4.71 9.27
C ARG A 49 -14.19 5.71 8.90
N GLY A 50 -14.95 5.49 7.82
CA GLY A 50 -15.92 6.46 7.31
C GLY A 50 -15.29 7.81 6.93
N SER A 51 -14.01 7.80 6.53
CA SER A 51 -13.30 9.01 6.11
C SER A 51 -13.66 9.36 4.66
N ASP A 52 -13.72 10.65 4.34
CA ASP A 52 -13.86 11.11 2.96
C ASP A 52 -12.57 10.79 2.17
N LEU A 53 -12.70 9.89 1.22
CA LEU A 53 -11.63 9.39 0.36
C LEU A 53 -11.30 10.36 -0.77
N ASP A 54 -12.32 11.02 -1.30
CA ASP A 54 -12.21 11.89 -2.47
C ASP A 54 -11.73 13.28 -2.07
N GLN A 55 -12.05 13.70 -0.84
CA GLN A 55 -11.64 14.99 -0.25
C GLN A 55 -11.02 14.80 1.14
N PRO A 56 -9.82 14.22 1.21
CA PRO A 56 -9.11 14.08 2.48
C PRO A 56 -8.85 15.47 3.11
N ARG A 57 -9.03 15.54 4.43
CA ARG A 57 -8.94 16.81 5.19
C ARG A 57 -7.59 17.49 4.94
N ASN A 58 -7.62 18.81 4.75
CA ASN A 58 -6.45 19.68 4.56
C ASN A 58 -5.63 19.39 3.30
N LEU A 59 -6.18 18.67 2.31
CA LEU A 59 -5.52 18.43 1.03
C LEU A 59 -6.29 19.08 -0.12
N ALA A 60 -5.55 19.63 -1.07
CA ALA A 60 -6.05 20.07 -2.35
C ALA A 60 -5.51 19.15 -3.45
N LYS A 61 -6.29 18.93 -4.52
CA LYS A 61 -5.88 18.11 -5.67
C LYS A 61 -4.60 18.64 -6.34
N SER A 62 -4.43 19.96 -6.32
CA SER A 62 -3.20 20.66 -6.71
C SER A 62 -3.15 21.94 -5.88
N VAL A 63 -1.97 22.30 -5.38
CA VAL A 63 -1.77 23.57 -4.67
C VAL A 63 -1.22 24.56 -5.68
N THR A 64 -2.08 25.41 -6.21
CA THR A 64 -1.68 26.59 -6.98
C THR A 64 -1.59 27.76 -6.01
N VAL A 65 -0.38 28.21 -5.72
CA VAL A 65 -0.15 29.44 -4.95
C VAL A 65 0.17 30.53 -5.96
N GLU A 66 -0.57 31.62 -5.94
CA GLU A 66 -0.13 32.90 -6.53
C GLU A 66 0.80 33.61 -5.56
#